data_AF-A0A0S8B8W4-F1
#
_entry.id   AF-A0A0S8B8W4-F1
#
_cell.length_a   1.000
_cell.length_b   1.000
_cell.length_c   1.000
_cell.angle_alpha   90.00
_cell.angle_beta   90.00
_cell.angle_gamma   90.00
#
_symmetry.space_group_name_H-M   'P 1'
#
loop_
_entity.id
_entity.type
_entity.pdbx_description
1 polymer ?
#
loop_
_entity_poly.entity_id
_entity_poly.type
_entity_poly.pdbx_seq_one_letter_code
_entity_poly.pdbx_strand_id
1 'polypeptide(L)'
;MPRRIGLIFCVGLLLAGAAQAFQVDRFTPQGEVARVTQAHARFSEDMVAFGAQDAPAPFALQCDARGSGRWLNSREWVFQFERSLPPGTDCRFSLRPALRALAGSAARGRSSFAFSTGGPAIVRSIPWEGARIEEEQPFVLVLTGPARRESVQAHAWCQAQGVAERIPLAFVSDAERDALLAHLKLGARAEQVVIARCAQRLPPGAKVTIVWGAGIEALREGKPTGIVTRVVQRVHYAVRPEFRATLHCTRENAKAPCAPVAPLRIEFTTPVTRKAAEAIVLKTPQGLRRPHFSSDDRAATVHEVRFKAPFPGLAELTLELPADFADLDGRRLVNADAFPLRVPLADLPPLLKFPAATFGIVEL
;
A
#
# COMPACT_ATOMS: atom_id res chain seq x y z
N MET A 1 72.80 43.41 -65.56
CA MET A 1 71.91 44.58 -65.34
C MET A 1 70.53 44.09 -64.92
N PRO A 2 69.82 44.85 -64.07
CA PRO A 2 69.11 44.33 -62.89
C PRO A 2 67.58 44.24 -63.09
N ARG A 3 66.89 43.49 -62.23
CA ARG A 3 65.77 44.03 -61.42
C ARG A 3 65.22 42.97 -60.46
N ARG A 4 65.52 43.18 -59.18
CA ARG A 4 64.81 42.59 -58.04
C ARG A 4 63.39 43.17 -58.05
N ILE A 5 62.37 42.31 -58.05
CA ILE A 5 61.00 42.68 -57.71
C ILE A 5 60.68 41.90 -56.44
N GLY A 6 60.68 42.61 -55.31
CA GLY A 6 60.25 42.06 -54.03
C GLY A 6 58.74 41.92 -54.04
N LEU A 7 58.25 40.69 -53.94
CA LEU A 7 56.84 40.38 -53.74
C LEU A 7 56.55 40.46 -52.23
N ILE A 8 55.92 41.55 -51.81
CA ILE A 8 55.44 41.74 -50.43
C ILE A 8 54.25 40.80 -50.23
N PHE A 9 54.42 39.82 -49.35
CA PHE A 9 53.39 38.87 -48.95
C PHE A 9 52.55 39.49 -47.83
N CYS A 10 51.40 40.10 -48.17
CA CYS A 10 50.41 40.53 -47.18
C CYS A 10 49.66 39.30 -46.64
N VAL A 11 50.11 38.76 -45.50
CA VAL A 11 49.32 37.81 -44.71
C VAL A 11 48.17 38.58 -44.06
N GLY A 12 47.01 38.58 -44.71
CA GLY A 12 45.77 39.01 -44.10
C GLY A 12 45.35 38.01 -43.03
N LEU A 13 45.61 38.35 -41.76
CA LEU A 13 45.08 37.62 -40.61
C LEU A 13 43.56 37.84 -40.57
N LEU A 14 42.80 36.93 -41.21
CA LEU A 14 41.38 36.79 -40.97
C LEU A 14 41.20 36.30 -39.52
N LEU A 15 41.05 37.25 -38.60
CA LEU A 15 40.45 36.99 -37.28
C LEU A 15 39.02 36.53 -37.54
N ALA A 16 38.84 35.23 -37.75
CA ALA A 16 37.57 34.57 -37.62
C ALA A 16 37.14 34.73 -36.16
N GLY A 17 36.38 35.80 -35.87
CA GLY A 17 35.74 35.98 -34.58
C GLY A 17 34.96 34.71 -34.29
N ALA A 18 35.36 33.99 -33.23
CA ALA A 18 34.58 32.85 -32.76
C ALA A 18 33.15 33.35 -32.56
N ALA A 19 32.21 32.83 -33.33
CA ALA A 19 30.80 33.13 -33.17
C ALA A 19 30.41 32.68 -31.76
N GLN A 20 30.41 33.63 -30.82
CA GLN A 20 29.95 33.41 -29.46
C GLN A 20 28.48 33.03 -29.57
N ALA A 21 28.13 31.90 -28.97
CA ALA A 21 26.79 31.35 -29.04
C ALA A 21 26.46 30.75 -27.68
N PHE A 22 25.41 31.27 -27.05
CA PHE A 22 24.96 30.78 -25.77
C PHE A 22 24.19 29.48 -25.94
N GLN A 23 24.14 28.68 -24.88
CA GLN A 23 23.31 27.48 -24.79
C GLN A 23 22.66 27.40 -23.41
N VAL A 24 21.67 26.53 -23.28
CA VAL A 24 21.10 26.15 -21.99
C VAL A 24 21.92 24.99 -21.44
N ASP A 25 22.79 25.27 -20.46
CA ASP A 25 23.65 24.28 -19.83
C ASP A 25 22.85 23.27 -19.00
N ARG A 26 21.76 23.72 -18.36
CA ARG A 26 20.90 22.85 -17.55
C ARG A 26 19.46 23.30 -17.64
N PHE A 27 18.57 22.32 -17.77
CA PHE A 27 17.14 22.50 -17.61
C PHE A 27 16.58 21.40 -16.70
N THR A 28 15.77 21.75 -15.72
CA THR A 28 15.18 20.80 -14.77
C THR A 28 13.73 21.21 -14.47
N PRO A 29 12.75 20.30 -14.40
CA PRO A 29 12.82 18.85 -14.64
C PRO A 29 12.83 18.49 -16.13
N GLN A 30 13.17 17.23 -16.43
CA GLN A 30 13.08 16.62 -17.75
C GLN A 30 12.60 15.17 -17.63
N GLY A 31 11.89 14.66 -18.65
CA GLY A 31 11.35 13.29 -18.62
C GLY A 31 10.17 13.15 -17.64
N GLU A 32 9.94 11.95 -17.11
CA GLU A 32 8.83 11.69 -16.18
C GLU A 32 9.22 12.02 -14.73
N VAL A 33 8.47 12.91 -14.08
CA VAL A 33 8.75 13.38 -12.71
C VAL A 33 7.46 13.54 -11.91
N ALA A 34 7.31 12.76 -10.84
CA ALA A 34 6.04 12.63 -10.11
C ALA A 34 5.55 13.89 -9.37
N ARG A 35 6.45 14.82 -9.01
CA ARG A 35 6.09 16.07 -8.31
C ARG A 35 6.88 17.23 -8.89
N VAL A 36 6.17 18.18 -9.49
CA VAL A 36 6.75 19.37 -10.10
C VAL A 36 6.01 20.60 -9.60
N THR A 37 6.76 21.53 -9.04
CA THR A 37 6.29 22.85 -8.61
C THR A 37 7.00 23.98 -9.36
N GLN A 38 8.16 23.72 -9.95
CA GLN A 38 8.93 24.71 -10.70
C GLN A 38 9.75 24.08 -11.82
N ALA A 39 10.12 24.88 -12.82
CA ALA A 39 11.14 24.56 -13.81
C ALA A 39 12.27 25.59 -13.74
N HIS A 40 13.51 25.14 -13.92
CA HIS A 40 14.71 25.96 -13.81
C HIS A 40 15.58 25.79 -15.05
N ALA A 41 16.07 26.90 -15.58
CA ALA A 41 16.99 26.96 -16.69
C ALA A 41 18.25 27.72 -16.30
N ARG A 42 19.41 27.15 -16.61
CA ARG A 42 20.73 27.79 -16.48
C ARG A 42 21.36 27.93 -17.86
N PHE A 43 21.87 29.12 -18.14
CA PHE A 43 22.49 29.50 -19.40
C PHE A 43 24.02 29.58 -19.26
N SER A 44 24.72 29.39 -20.39
CA SER A 44 26.19 29.44 -20.44
C SER A 44 26.75 30.87 -20.35
N GLU A 45 25.94 31.88 -20.67
CA GLU A 45 26.31 33.29 -20.75
C GLU A 45 25.28 34.16 -20.02
N ASP A 46 25.64 35.42 -19.75
CA ASP A 46 24.72 36.42 -19.18
C ASP A 46 23.62 36.75 -20.19
N MET A 47 22.37 36.46 -19.84
CA MET A 47 21.19 36.66 -20.67
C MET A 47 20.53 38.00 -20.41
N VAL A 48 20.59 38.46 -19.16
CA VAL A 48 19.99 39.72 -18.70
C VAL A 48 20.98 40.48 -17.82
N ALA A 49 20.80 41.79 -17.71
CA ALA A 49 21.58 42.61 -16.78
C ALA A 49 21.36 42.14 -15.32
N PHE A 50 22.37 42.31 -14.47
CA PHE A 50 22.24 42.02 -13.05
C PHE A 50 21.10 42.84 -12.42
N GLY A 51 20.24 42.17 -11.65
CA GLY A 51 19.06 42.80 -11.03
C GLY A 51 17.81 42.89 -11.91
N ALA A 52 17.86 42.51 -13.19
CA ALA A 52 16.72 42.57 -14.11
C ALA A 52 15.76 41.35 -13.95
N GLN A 53 15.10 41.23 -12.79
CA GLN A 53 14.24 40.07 -12.46
C GLN A 53 13.03 39.91 -13.41
N ASP A 54 12.47 41.04 -13.87
CA ASP A 54 11.27 41.11 -14.73
C ASP A 54 11.60 41.18 -16.23
N ALA A 55 12.85 40.93 -16.60
CA ALA A 55 13.25 40.86 -18.00
C ALA A 55 12.45 39.77 -18.76
N PRO A 56 12.26 39.91 -20.09
CA PRO A 56 11.44 38.99 -20.87
C PRO A 56 11.80 37.51 -20.66
N ALA A 57 10.78 36.66 -20.54
CA ALA A 57 10.98 35.23 -20.32
C ALA A 57 11.68 34.57 -21.52
N PRO A 58 12.73 33.74 -21.29
CA PRO A 58 13.52 33.15 -22.37
C PRO A 58 12.81 32.01 -23.12
N PHE A 59 11.73 31.47 -22.55
CA PHE A 59 10.97 30.35 -23.12
C PHE A 59 9.52 30.73 -23.44
N ALA A 60 8.96 30.07 -24.45
CA ALA A 60 7.53 29.87 -24.63
C ALA A 60 7.11 28.56 -23.94
N LEU A 61 6.06 28.61 -23.12
CA LEU A 61 5.51 27.45 -22.41
C LEU A 61 4.30 26.89 -23.17
N GLN A 62 4.34 25.60 -23.45
CA GLN A 62 3.20 24.80 -23.90
C GLN A 62 2.85 23.85 -22.78
N CYS A 63 1.89 24.25 -21.94
CA CYS A 63 1.38 23.45 -20.84
C CYS A 63 0.00 23.98 -20.41
N ASP A 64 -0.87 23.09 -19.95
CA ASP A 64 -2.20 23.46 -19.42
C ASP A 64 -2.10 24.18 -18.06
N ALA A 65 -0.96 24.03 -17.38
CA ALA A 65 -0.72 24.64 -16.08
C ALA A 65 -0.15 26.05 -16.19
N ARG A 66 -0.69 26.94 -15.35
CA ARG A 66 -0.28 28.34 -15.26
C ARG A 66 0.84 28.54 -14.22
N GLY A 67 1.56 29.64 -14.37
CA GLY A 67 2.67 30.02 -13.52
C GLY A 67 3.29 31.34 -13.96
N SER A 68 4.32 31.75 -13.24
CA SER A 68 5.09 32.96 -13.52
C SER A 68 6.59 32.66 -13.54
N GLY A 69 7.30 33.36 -14.43
CA GLY A 69 8.74 33.22 -14.56
C GLY A 69 9.47 34.46 -14.07
N ARG A 70 10.65 34.28 -13.48
CA ARG A 70 11.56 35.37 -13.09
C ARG A 70 13.02 34.97 -13.23
N TRP A 71 13.87 35.97 -13.46
CA TRP A 71 15.31 35.78 -13.41
C TRP A 71 15.80 35.78 -11.96
N LEU A 72 16.57 34.76 -11.59
CA LEU A 72 17.23 34.66 -10.29
C LEU A 72 18.56 35.42 -10.27
N ASN A 73 19.24 35.41 -11.41
CA ASN A 73 20.46 36.18 -11.69
C ASN A 73 20.60 36.32 -13.22
N SER A 74 21.75 36.84 -13.70
CA SER A 74 21.98 37.05 -15.13
C SER A 74 21.95 35.77 -15.98
N ARG A 75 22.10 34.58 -15.39
CA ARG A 75 22.21 33.28 -16.09
C ARG A 75 21.20 32.23 -15.68
N GLU A 76 20.35 32.50 -14.69
CA GLU A 76 19.42 31.52 -14.14
C GLU A 76 18.01 32.10 -14.13
N TRP A 77 17.09 31.33 -14.71
CA TRP A 77 15.68 31.66 -14.80
C TRP A 77 14.84 30.54 -14.21
N VAL A 78 13.84 30.91 -13.42
CA VAL A 78 12.90 29.96 -12.81
C VAL A 78 11.49 30.27 -13.27
N PHE A 79 10.72 29.22 -13.55
CA PHE A 79 9.28 29.25 -13.72
C PHE A 79 8.61 28.57 -12.55
N GLN A 80 7.82 29.30 -11.79
CA GLN A 80 7.05 28.80 -10.65
C GLN A 80 5.61 28.52 -11.10
N PHE A 81 5.15 27.27 -10.98
CA PHE A 81 3.75 26.94 -11.20
C PHE A 81 2.90 27.44 -10.03
N GLU A 82 1.65 27.84 -10.31
CA GLU A 82 0.71 28.34 -9.29
C GLU A 82 0.36 27.28 -8.23
N ARG A 83 0.40 26.00 -8.63
CA ARG A 83 0.15 24.84 -7.78
C ARG A 83 1.03 23.68 -8.22
N SER A 84 1.16 22.67 -7.36
CA SER A 84 1.78 21.40 -7.76
C SER A 84 1.03 20.82 -8.95
N LEU A 85 1.77 20.36 -9.96
CA LEU A 85 1.18 19.79 -11.15
C LEU A 85 0.49 18.45 -10.83
N PRO A 86 -0.75 18.22 -11.33
CA PRO A 86 -1.43 16.93 -11.18
C PRO A 86 -0.79 15.88 -12.10
N PRO A 87 -1.03 14.58 -11.88
CA PRO A 87 -0.64 13.54 -12.83
C PRO A 87 -1.28 13.78 -14.21
N GLY A 88 -0.65 13.23 -15.25
CA GLY A 88 -1.07 13.38 -16.63
C GLY A 88 -0.76 14.74 -17.24
N THR A 89 0.19 15.49 -16.70
CA THR A 89 0.56 16.83 -17.19
C THR A 89 1.84 16.75 -18.01
N ASP A 90 1.75 17.15 -19.28
CA ASP A 90 2.90 17.33 -20.17
C ASP A 90 3.17 18.82 -20.36
N CYS A 91 4.39 19.25 -20.06
CA CYS A 91 4.83 20.62 -20.31
C CYS A 91 6.06 20.63 -21.22
N ARG A 92 6.07 21.54 -22.20
CA ARG A 92 7.22 21.83 -23.06
C ARG A 92 7.61 23.30 -22.96
N PHE A 93 8.89 23.54 -22.71
CA PHE A 93 9.53 24.85 -22.74
C PHE A 93 10.40 24.94 -24.00
N SER A 94 10.09 25.90 -24.87
CA SER A 94 10.84 26.13 -26.11
C SER A 94 11.49 27.51 -26.07
N LEU A 95 12.80 27.60 -26.32
CA LEU A 95 13.51 28.87 -26.40
C LEU A 95 12.83 29.76 -27.43
N ARG A 96 12.68 31.04 -27.09
CA ARG A 96 12.12 32.01 -28.04
C ARG A 96 13.10 32.20 -29.21
N PRO A 97 12.67 32.11 -30.48
CA PRO A 97 13.58 32.18 -31.64
C PRO A 97 14.43 33.46 -31.73
N ALA A 98 13.87 34.58 -31.26
CA ALA A 98 14.53 35.89 -31.25
C ALA A 98 15.41 36.12 -30.00
N LEU A 99 15.54 35.15 -29.10
CA LEU A 99 16.33 35.31 -27.88
C LEU A 99 17.82 35.47 -28.24
N ARG A 100 18.48 36.41 -27.57
CA ARG A 100 19.92 36.68 -27.65
C ARG A 100 20.46 36.80 -26.23
N ALA A 101 21.72 36.45 -26.02
CA ALA A 101 22.38 36.78 -24.76
C ALA A 101 22.63 38.29 -24.67
N LEU A 102 23.04 38.78 -23.50
CA LEU A 102 23.36 40.19 -23.28
C LEU A 102 24.47 40.69 -24.21
N ALA A 103 25.41 39.82 -24.57
CA ALA A 103 26.49 40.09 -25.52
C ALA A 103 26.06 40.01 -27.00
N GLY A 104 24.77 39.73 -27.29
CA GLY A 104 24.23 39.59 -28.65
C GLY A 104 24.42 38.21 -29.28
N SER A 105 25.02 37.25 -28.56
CA SER A 105 25.23 35.88 -29.04
C SER A 105 23.90 35.18 -29.32
N ALA A 106 23.88 34.36 -30.38
CA ALA A 106 22.72 33.57 -30.76
C ALA A 106 22.68 32.24 -30.00
N ALA A 107 21.48 31.65 -29.87
CA ALA A 107 21.33 30.34 -29.25
C ALA A 107 21.96 29.24 -30.12
N ARG A 108 22.63 28.27 -29.49
CA ARG A 108 23.05 27.00 -30.12
C ARG A 108 22.55 25.78 -29.35
N GLY A 109 22.55 24.63 -30.00
CA GLY A 109 22.23 23.35 -29.38
C GLY A 109 20.73 23.15 -29.15
N ARG A 110 20.38 22.50 -28.04
CA ARG A 110 19.00 22.11 -27.74
C ARG A 110 18.15 23.31 -27.35
N SER A 111 17.02 23.50 -28.04
CA SER A 111 16.11 24.62 -27.85
C SER A 111 14.76 24.24 -27.24
N SER A 112 14.49 22.95 -27.03
CA SER A 112 13.24 22.45 -26.45
C SER A 112 13.50 21.48 -25.31
N PHE A 113 12.77 21.66 -24.22
CA PHE A 113 12.89 20.89 -22.98
C PHE A 113 11.49 20.49 -22.52
N ALA A 114 11.29 19.23 -22.15
CA ALA A 114 9.97 18.71 -21.82
C ALA A 114 10.03 17.75 -20.63
N PHE A 115 8.94 17.73 -19.88
CA PHE A 115 8.69 16.77 -18.81
C PHE A 115 7.21 16.37 -18.76
N SER A 116 6.94 15.26 -18.08
CA SER A 116 5.61 14.75 -17.80
C SER A 116 5.47 14.41 -16.32
N THR A 117 4.28 14.55 -15.72
CA THR A 117 4.03 14.10 -14.34
C THR A 117 3.66 12.62 -14.19
N GLY A 118 3.60 11.87 -15.30
CA GLY A 118 3.22 10.46 -15.32
C GLY A 118 1.74 10.21 -14.98
N GLY A 119 1.28 8.96 -15.10
CA GLY A 119 -0.11 8.62 -14.78
C GLY A 119 -0.45 8.65 -13.28
N PRO A 120 -1.72 8.39 -12.92
CA PRO A 120 -2.16 8.38 -11.54
C PRO A 120 -1.43 7.31 -10.73
N ALA A 121 -1.04 7.66 -9.51
CA ALA A 121 -0.32 6.77 -8.59
C ALA A 121 -1.03 6.71 -7.24
N ILE A 122 -1.03 5.55 -6.60
CA ILE A 122 -1.55 5.34 -5.25
C ILE A 122 -0.66 6.10 -4.26
N VAL A 123 -1.25 7.04 -3.51
CA VAL A 123 -0.57 7.76 -2.41
C VAL A 123 -0.99 7.26 -1.04
N ARG A 124 -2.15 6.62 -0.95
CA ARG A 124 -2.67 6.03 0.29
C ARG A 124 -3.67 4.93 -0.04
N SER A 125 -3.62 3.84 0.71
CA SER A 125 -4.64 2.79 0.69
C SER A 125 -5.37 2.73 2.03
N ILE A 126 -6.64 2.33 2.00
CA ILE A 126 -7.43 1.99 3.19
C ILE A 126 -8.13 0.64 2.88
N PRO A 127 -7.87 -0.42 3.66
CA PRO A 127 -6.89 -0.51 4.75
C PRO A 127 -5.45 -0.16 4.34
N TRP A 128 -4.62 0.21 5.31
CA TRP A 128 -3.23 0.57 5.07
C TRP A 128 -2.42 -0.65 4.61
N GLU A 129 -1.28 -0.42 3.97
CA GLU A 129 -0.39 -1.49 3.53
C GLU A 129 0.09 -2.36 4.71
N GLY A 130 0.01 -3.68 4.54
CA GLY A 130 0.33 -4.67 5.56
C GLY A 130 -0.84 -5.01 6.49
N ALA A 131 -2.00 -4.37 6.34
CA ALA A 131 -3.18 -4.67 7.15
C ALA A 131 -3.68 -6.11 6.94
N ARG A 132 -4.27 -6.67 7.99
CA ARG A 132 -5.08 -7.89 7.90
C ARG A 132 -6.48 -7.53 7.40
N ILE A 133 -6.95 -8.27 6.41
CA ILE A 133 -8.20 -7.99 5.70
C ILE A 133 -9.15 -9.18 5.71
N GLU A 134 -10.42 -8.90 5.44
CA GLU A 134 -11.43 -9.92 5.16
C GLU A 134 -11.32 -10.44 3.72
N GLU A 135 -11.94 -11.59 3.46
CA GLU A 135 -11.86 -12.28 2.17
C GLU A 135 -12.48 -11.47 1.01
N GLU A 136 -13.42 -10.56 1.30
CA GLU A 136 -14.14 -9.73 0.32
C GLU A 136 -13.94 -8.23 0.59
N GLN A 137 -12.79 -7.87 1.18
CA GLN A 137 -12.45 -6.51 1.56
C GLN A 137 -12.57 -5.50 0.39
N PRO A 138 -13.36 -4.41 0.53
CA PRO A 138 -13.24 -3.25 -0.33
C PRO A 138 -12.00 -2.42 0.05
N PHE A 139 -11.29 -1.93 -0.95
CA PHE A 139 -10.12 -1.08 -0.81
C PHE A 139 -10.41 0.32 -1.33
N VAL A 140 -10.06 1.33 -0.53
CA VAL A 140 -10.11 2.74 -0.92
C VAL A 140 -8.69 3.19 -1.26
N LEU A 141 -8.43 3.37 -2.55
CA LEU A 141 -7.16 3.80 -3.10
C LEU A 141 -7.24 5.30 -3.41
N VAL A 142 -6.51 6.10 -2.64
CA VAL A 142 -6.38 7.53 -2.87
C VAL A 142 -5.19 7.76 -3.79
N LEU A 143 -5.41 8.49 -4.87
CA LEU A 143 -4.46 8.68 -5.96
C LEU A 143 -3.85 10.10 -5.94
N THR A 144 -2.76 10.28 -6.68
CA THR A 144 -2.18 11.59 -7.00
C THR A 144 -3.12 12.47 -7.83
N GLY A 145 -4.09 11.88 -8.54
CA GLY A 145 -5.08 12.55 -9.36
C GLY A 145 -6.08 11.57 -9.97
N PRO A 146 -7.08 12.07 -10.73
CA PRO A 146 -8.14 11.24 -11.29
C PRO A 146 -7.63 10.20 -12.29
N ALA A 147 -8.18 8.99 -12.22
CA ALA A 147 -7.86 7.88 -13.10
C ALA A 147 -9.07 7.44 -13.92
N ARG A 148 -8.83 7.08 -15.18
CA ARG A 148 -9.88 6.58 -16.06
C ARG A 148 -10.30 5.17 -15.65
N ARG A 149 -11.60 4.99 -15.34
CA ARG A 149 -12.15 3.75 -14.79
C ARG A 149 -11.83 2.52 -15.65
N GLU A 150 -11.99 2.62 -16.97
CA GLU A 150 -11.73 1.50 -17.88
C GLU A 150 -10.25 1.09 -17.87
N SER A 151 -9.34 2.07 -17.82
CA SER A 151 -7.90 1.79 -17.73
C SER A 151 -7.52 1.13 -16.39
N VAL A 152 -8.19 1.49 -15.30
CA VAL A 152 -8.00 0.82 -14.00
C VAL A 152 -8.46 -0.64 -14.07
N GLN A 153 -9.62 -0.92 -14.68
CA GLN A 153 -10.09 -2.31 -14.83
C GLN A 153 -9.16 -3.16 -15.70
N ALA A 154 -8.57 -2.57 -16.74
CA ALA A 154 -7.65 -3.26 -17.64
C ALA A 154 -6.26 -3.49 -17.04
N HIS A 155 -5.79 -2.58 -16.17
CA HIS A 155 -4.39 -2.53 -15.73
C HIS A 155 -4.18 -2.66 -14.22
N ALA A 156 -5.23 -2.80 -13.40
CA ALA A 156 -5.11 -3.06 -11.97
C ALA A 156 -5.82 -4.37 -11.57
N TRP A 157 -5.16 -5.16 -10.72
CA TRP A 157 -5.62 -6.49 -10.34
C TRP A 157 -5.13 -6.88 -8.94
N CYS A 158 -5.78 -7.86 -8.32
CA CYS A 158 -5.28 -8.55 -7.14
C CYS A 158 -4.46 -9.79 -7.54
N GLN A 159 -3.39 -10.04 -6.80
CA GLN A 159 -2.64 -11.29 -6.81
C GLN A 159 -2.77 -11.93 -5.43
N ALA A 160 -3.23 -13.18 -5.36
CA ALA A 160 -3.37 -13.91 -4.12
C ALA A 160 -2.46 -15.14 -4.11
N GLN A 161 -1.82 -15.42 -2.98
CA GLN A 161 -1.04 -16.65 -2.81
C GLN A 161 -1.94 -17.87 -3.06
N GLY A 162 -1.46 -18.79 -3.90
CA GLY A 162 -2.21 -19.99 -4.30
C GLY A 162 -3.16 -19.80 -5.48
N VAL A 163 -3.31 -18.58 -6.01
CA VAL A 163 -4.08 -18.30 -7.23
C VAL A 163 -3.10 -17.89 -8.34
N ALA A 164 -3.00 -18.70 -9.39
CA ALA A 164 -2.07 -18.46 -10.49
C ALA A 164 -2.51 -17.29 -11.39
N GLU A 165 -3.81 -17.10 -11.54
CA GLU A 165 -4.39 -16.08 -12.40
C GLU A 165 -4.47 -14.71 -11.73
N ARG A 166 -4.50 -13.66 -12.56
CA ARG A 166 -4.76 -12.29 -12.09
C ARG A 166 -6.24 -12.16 -11.77
N ILE A 167 -6.55 -11.70 -10.56
CA ILE A 167 -7.93 -11.46 -10.14
C ILE A 167 -8.27 -10.00 -10.47
N PRO A 168 -9.25 -9.70 -11.35
CA PRO A 168 -9.59 -8.32 -11.66
C PRO A 168 -10.03 -7.50 -10.44
N LEU A 169 -9.79 -6.19 -10.45
CA LEU A 169 -10.46 -5.29 -9.52
C LEU A 169 -11.88 -5.01 -10.01
N ALA A 170 -12.87 -5.30 -9.16
CA ALA A 170 -14.25 -4.96 -9.34
C ALA A 170 -14.56 -3.70 -8.53
N PHE A 171 -15.01 -2.64 -9.20
CA PHE A 171 -15.49 -1.44 -8.51
C PHE A 171 -16.73 -1.78 -7.67
N VAL A 172 -16.84 -1.14 -6.51
CA VAL A 172 -18.03 -1.25 -5.66
C VAL A 172 -19.22 -0.52 -6.30
N SER A 173 -20.43 -0.74 -5.77
CA SER A 173 -21.63 -0.01 -6.20
C SER A 173 -21.53 1.48 -5.85
N ASP A 174 -22.29 2.33 -6.53
CA ASP A 174 -22.25 3.77 -6.27
C ASP A 174 -22.73 4.11 -4.85
N ALA A 175 -23.76 3.41 -4.36
CA ALA A 175 -24.23 3.57 -2.97
C ALA A 175 -23.14 3.23 -1.94
N GLU A 176 -22.38 2.15 -2.16
CA GLU A 176 -21.29 1.77 -1.27
C GLU A 176 -20.10 2.72 -1.39
N ARG A 177 -19.79 3.18 -2.61
CA ARG A 177 -18.76 4.19 -2.87
C ARG A 177 -19.06 5.45 -2.07
N ASP A 178 -20.29 5.97 -2.15
CA ASP A 178 -20.69 7.20 -1.48
C ASP A 178 -20.69 7.04 0.04
N ALA A 179 -21.15 5.90 0.56
CA ALA A 179 -21.08 5.59 1.98
C ALA A 179 -19.64 5.57 2.51
N LEU A 180 -18.71 4.93 1.78
CA LEU A 180 -17.29 4.87 2.15
C LEU A 180 -16.62 6.25 2.04
N LEU A 181 -16.91 7.03 1.00
CA LEU A 181 -16.39 8.40 0.87
C LEU A 181 -16.87 9.30 2.01
N ALA A 182 -18.15 9.18 2.41
CA ALA A 182 -18.70 9.93 3.53
C ALA A 182 -18.07 9.50 4.86
N HIS A 183 -18.03 8.19 5.14
CA HIS A 183 -17.47 7.63 6.38
C HIS A 183 -16.01 8.04 6.58
N LEU A 184 -15.22 8.00 5.51
CA LEU A 184 -13.79 8.33 5.52
C LEU A 184 -13.50 9.82 5.34
N LYS A 185 -14.53 10.66 5.17
CA LYS A 185 -14.43 12.12 4.92
C LYS A 185 -13.58 12.45 3.69
N LEU A 186 -13.75 11.68 2.61
CA LEU A 186 -12.99 11.79 1.36
C LEU A 186 -13.78 12.46 0.22
N GLY A 187 -15.00 12.96 0.48
CA GLY A 187 -15.87 13.57 -0.54
C GLY A 187 -15.20 14.68 -1.36
N ALA A 188 -14.42 15.56 -0.72
CA ALA A 188 -13.70 16.65 -1.41
C ALA A 188 -12.61 16.15 -2.39
N ARG A 189 -12.23 14.87 -2.32
CA ARG A 189 -11.22 14.24 -3.18
C ARG A 189 -11.81 13.08 -4.00
N ALA A 190 -13.13 13.00 -4.13
CA ALA A 190 -13.82 11.84 -4.71
C ALA A 190 -13.30 11.42 -6.09
N GLU A 191 -12.91 12.38 -6.94
CA GLU A 191 -12.34 12.11 -8.27
C GLU A 191 -10.96 11.44 -8.22
N GLN A 192 -10.22 11.62 -7.13
CA GLN A 192 -8.90 11.00 -6.88
C GLN A 192 -9.03 9.67 -6.15
N VAL A 193 -10.25 9.18 -5.88
CA VAL A 193 -10.47 7.97 -5.11
C VAL A 193 -11.03 6.86 -6.00
N VAL A 194 -10.34 5.73 -6.00
CA VAL A 194 -10.81 4.46 -6.55
C VAL A 194 -11.24 3.57 -5.39
N ILE A 195 -12.47 3.07 -5.44
CA ILE A 195 -12.98 2.10 -4.46
C ILE A 195 -13.34 0.82 -5.20
N ALA A 196 -12.61 -0.25 -4.89
CA ALA A 196 -12.75 -1.53 -5.56
C ALA A 196 -12.43 -2.69 -4.61
N ARG A 197 -12.93 -3.88 -4.92
CA ARG A 197 -12.58 -5.15 -4.28
C ARG A 197 -11.99 -6.10 -5.32
N CYS A 198 -11.36 -7.17 -4.88
CA CYS A 198 -11.02 -8.26 -5.79
C CYS A 198 -12.33 -8.91 -6.30
N ALA A 199 -12.40 -9.23 -7.60
CA ALA A 199 -13.63 -9.73 -8.23
C ALA A 199 -14.07 -11.13 -7.76
N GLN A 200 -13.23 -11.82 -6.99
CA GLN A 200 -13.57 -13.08 -6.34
C GLN A 200 -13.14 -13.05 -4.87
N ARG A 201 -13.79 -13.89 -4.07
CA ARG A 201 -13.45 -14.11 -2.67
C ARG A 201 -12.00 -14.59 -2.52
N LEU A 202 -11.23 -13.90 -1.69
CA LEU A 202 -9.82 -14.21 -1.48
C LEU A 202 -9.65 -15.46 -0.60
N PRO A 203 -8.61 -16.29 -0.82
CA PRO A 203 -8.38 -17.47 -0.01
C PRO A 203 -8.03 -17.08 1.45
N PRO A 204 -8.65 -17.71 2.47
CA PRO A 204 -8.33 -17.46 3.86
C PRO A 204 -6.84 -17.69 4.16
N GLY A 205 -6.24 -16.82 4.97
CA GLY A 205 -4.82 -16.91 5.35
C GLY A 205 -3.81 -16.56 4.24
N ALA A 206 -4.27 -16.26 3.02
CA ALA A 206 -3.37 -15.94 1.91
C ALA A 206 -2.74 -14.54 2.04
N LYS A 207 -1.52 -14.41 1.54
CA LYS A 207 -0.93 -13.10 1.22
C LYS A 207 -1.56 -12.58 -0.07
N VAL A 208 -1.96 -11.31 -0.07
CA VAL A 208 -2.61 -10.66 -1.23
C VAL A 208 -1.87 -9.37 -1.56
N THR A 209 -1.78 -9.06 -2.85
CA THR A 209 -1.19 -7.82 -3.35
C THR A 209 -2.15 -7.17 -4.33
N ILE A 210 -2.50 -5.90 -4.11
CA ILE A 210 -3.09 -5.08 -5.16
C ILE A 210 -1.96 -4.59 -6.04
N VAL A 211 -2.03 -4.89 -7.33
CA VAL A 211 -1.09 -4.42 -8.33
C VAL A 211 -1.74 -3.28 -9.11
N TRP A 212 -1.14 -2.09 -9.00
CA TRP A 212 -1.45 -0.93 -9.83
C TRP A 212 -0.50 -0.93 -11.00
N GLY A 213 -0.94 -1.49 -12.13
CA GLY A 213 -0.09 -1.78 -13.27
C GLY A 213 0.23 -0.56 -14.14
N ALA A 214 1.14 -0.77 -15.09
CA ALA A 214 1.39 0.19 -16.16
C ALA A 214 0.20 0.23 -17.13
N GLY A 215 -0.13 1.41 -17.66
CA GLY A 215 -1.25 1.62 -18.59
C GLY A 215 -2.46 2.35 -18.01
N ILE A 216 -2.46 2.69 -16.72
CA ILE A 216 -3.58 3.41 -16.09
C ILE A 216 -3.53 4.89 -16.49
N GLU A 217 -4.59 5.36 -17.13
CA GLU A 217 -4.64 6.66 -17.80
C GLU A 217 -5.15 7.77 -16.86
N ALA A 218 -4.48 8.92 -16.86
CA ALA A 218 -4.92 10.08 -16.10
C ALA A 218 -6.10 10.77 -16.79
N LEU A 219 -7.04 11.24 -15.97
CA LEU A 219 -8.10 12.16 -16.40
C LEU A 219 -7.76 13.59 -15.99
N ARG A 220 -8.09 14.54 -16.87
CA ARG A 220 -8.11 15.97 -16.57
C ARG A 220 -9.49 16.51 -16.94
N GLU A 221 -10.18 17.10 -15.97
CA GLU A 221 -11.54 17.65 -16.16
C GLU A 221 -12.48 16.62 -16.83
N GLY A 222 -12.38 15.36 -16.38
CA GLY A 222 -13.18 14.24 -16.89
C GLY A 222 -12.74 13.67 -18.24
N LYS A 223 -11.67 14.18 -18.88
CA LYS A 223 -11.22 13.74 -20.20
C LYS A 223 -9.90 12.95 -20.15
N PRO A 224 -9.73 11.90 -20.97
CA PRO A 224 -8.47 11.17 -21.11
C PRO A 224 -7.32 12.08 -21.56
N THR A 225 -6.16 11.96 -20.92
CA THR A 225 -4.98 12.77 -21.25
C THR A 225 -4.01 12.07 -22.21
N GLY A 226 -4.17 10.77 -22.45
CA GLY A 226 -3.18 9.94 -23.16
C GLY A 226 -1.93 9.59 -22.34
N ILE A 227 -1.79 10.13 -21.13
CA ILE A 227 -0.64 9.87 -20.26
C ILE A 227 -1.01 8.78 -19.26
N VAL A 228 -0.19 7.74 -19.25
CA VAL A 228 -0.42 6.52 -18.48
C VAL A 228 0.62 6.30 -17.41
N THR A 229 0.26 5.54 -16.38
CA THR A 229 1.18 5.06 -15.36
C THR A 229 2.22 4.15 -16.01
N ARG A 230 3.51 4.37 -15.71
CA ARG A 230 4.61 3.51 -16.19
C ARG A 230 5.23 2.67 -15.09
N VAL A 231 5.25 3.19 -13.87
CA VAL A 231 5.79 2.50 -12.69
C VAL A 231 4.69 1.69 -12.02
N VAL A 232 4.90 0.38 -11.93
CA VAL A 232 3.97 -0.52 -11.24
C VAL A 232 4.08 -0.33 -9.73
N GLN A 233 2.96 -0.10 -9.06
CA GLN A 233 2.88 -0.10 -7.59
C GLN A 233 2.26 -1.39 -7.07
N ARG A 234 2.69 -1.80 -5.89
CA ARG A 234 2.17 -2.98 -5.19
C ARG A 234 1.80 -2.55 -3.78
N VAL A 235 0.61 -2.95 -3.34
CA VAL A 235 0.14 -2.75 -1.97
C VAL A 235 -0.17 -4.12 -1.38
N HIS A 236 0.53 -4.48 -0.31
CA HIS A 236 0.49 -5.81 0.27
C HIS A 236 -0.51 -5.92 1.43
N TYR A 237 -1.14 -7.08 1.58
CA TYR A 237 -2.12 -7.41 2.60
C TYR A 237 -2.02 -8.88 3.03
N ALA A 238 -2.62 -9.20 4.17
CA ALA A 238 -2.82 -10.58 4.61
C ALA A 238 -4.31 -10.85 4.85
N VAL A 239 -4.87 -11.87 4.22
CA VAL A 239 -6.24 -12.30 4.47
C VAL A 239 -6.29 -12.97 5.83
N ARG A 240 -7.33 -12.69 6.62
CA ARG A 240 -7.56 -13.37 7.90
C ARG A 240 -7.66 -14.89 7.71
N PRO A 241 -7.27 -15.69 8.71
CA PRO A 241 -7.42 -17.14 8.64
C PRO A 241 -8.90 -17.53 8.56
N GLU A 242 -9.10 -18.78 8.13
CA GLU A 242 -10.37 -19.48 8.27
C GLU A 242 -10.81 -19.53 9.74
N PHE A 243 -12.12 -19.49 9.98
CA PHE A 243 -12.65 -19.62 11.33
C PHE A 243 -12.53 -21.08 11.82
N ARG A 244 -11.74 -21.28 12.88
CA ARG A 244 -11.36 -22.59 13.42
C ARG A 244 -11.33 -22.54 14.94
N ALA A 245 -11.72 -23.66 15.56
CA ALA A 245 -11.60 -23.89 17.00
C ALA A 245 -10.56 -24.97 17.27
N THR A 246 -9.55 -24.69 18.09
CA THR A 246 -8.45 -25.61 18.38
C THR A 246 -8.37 -25.90 19.87
N LEU A 247 -8.43 -27.17 20.25
CA LEU A 247 -8.19 -27.60 21.62
C LEU A 247 -6.69 -27.63 21.93
N HIS A 248 -6.27 -26.85 22.92
CA HIS A 248 -4.96 -26.87 23.52
C HIS A 248 -5.01 -27.50 24.91
N CYS A 249 -4.17 -28.49 25.14
CA CYS A 249 -3.98 -29.12 26.45
C CYS A 249 -2.50 -29.41 26.69
N THR A 250 -2.11 -29.47 27.97
CA THR A 250 -0.76 -29.91 28.33
C THR A 250 -0.67 -31.42 28.18
N ARG A 251 0.45 -31.92 27.66
CA ARG A 251 0.72 -33.35 27.49
C ARG A 251 2.15 -33.61 27.94
N GLU A 252 2.43 -34.82 28.41
CA GLU A 252 3.80 -35.23 28.76
C GLU A 252 4.70 -35.31 27.53
N ASN A 253 4.13 -35.72 26.39
CA ASN A 253 4.78 -35.71 25.08
C ASN A 253 3.73 -35.58 23.95
N ALA A 254 4.18 -35.44 22.70
CA ALA A 254 3.30 -35.19 21.55
C ALA A 254 2.21 -36.26 21.33
N LYS A 255 2.47 -37.52 21.70
CA LYS A 255 1.56 -38.66 21.53
C LYS A 255 0.74 -38.98 22.78
N ALA A 256 1.03 -38.34 23.91
CA ALA A 256 0.35 -38.59 25.17
C ALA A 256 -1.08 -37.97 25.18
N PRO A 257 -2.03 -38.58 25.91
CA PRO A 257 -3.30 -37.94 26.24
C PRO A 257 -3.12 -36.64 27.05
N CYS A 258 -4.19 -35.85 27.19
CA CYS A 258 -4.13 -34.56 27.92
C CYS A 258 -3.91 -34.77 29.42
N ALA A 259 -3.07 -33.95 30.05
CA ALA A 259 -2.80 -34.02 31.47
C ALA A 259 -4.05 -33.61 32.29
N PRO A 260 -4.52 -34.45 33.22
CA PRO A 260 -5.75 -34.19 34.00
C PRO A 260 -5.65 -33.01 34.97
N VAL A 261 -4.43 -32.54 35.26
CA VAL A 261 -4.13 -31.49 36.24
C VAL A 261 -3.90 -30.11 35.62
N ALA A 262 -3.96 -30.02 34.29
CA ALA A 262 -3.79 -28.79 33.54
C ALA A 262 -5.13 -28.38 32.91
N PRO A 263 -5.39 -27.06 32.73
CA PRO A 263 -6.62 -26.62 32.09
C PRO A 263 -6.68 -27.06 30.63
N LEU A 264 -7.90 -27.36 30.17
CA LEU A 264 -8.19 -27.47 28.74
C LEU A 264 -8.56 -26.09 28.21
N ARG A 265 -8.00 -25.71 27.07
CA ARG A 265 -8.22 -24.40 26.44
C ARG A 265 -8.68 -24.61 25.02
N ILE A 266 -9.66 -23.83 24.56
CA ILE A 266 -10.10 -23.86 23.17
C ILE A 266 -9.87 -22.47 22.63
N GLU A 267 -9.03 -22.37 21.62
CA GLU A 267 -8.65 -21.12 20.96
C GLU A 267 -9.39 -20.98 19.63
N PHE A 268 -9.85 -19.78 19.34
CA PHE A 268 -10.56 -19.42 18.12
C PHE A 268 -9.71 -18.46 17.28
N THR A 269 -9.62 -18.74 15.97
CA THR A 269 -8.86 -17.89 15.04
C THR A 269 -9.49 -16.51 14.83
N THR A 270 -10.80 -16.38 15.04
CA THR A 270 -11.55 -15.11 15.13
C THR A 270 -12.41 -15.09 16.39
N PRO A 271 -12.73 -13.91 16.91
CA PRO A 271 -13.46 -13.82 18.17
C PRO A 271 -14.90 -14.33 18.00
N VAL A 272 -15.44 -14.88 19.07
CA VAL A 272 -16.86 -15.28 19.17
C VAL A 272 -17.55 -14.46 20.23
N THR A 273 -18.88 -14.41 20.21
CA THR A 273 -19.64 -13.72 21.27
C THR A 273 -19.47 -14.45 22.60
N ARG A 274 -19.47 -13.69 23.71
CA ARG A 274 -19.43 -14.28 25.07
C ARG A 274 -20.56 -15.30 25.27
N LYS A 275 -21.76 -15.00 24.79
CA LYS A 275 -22.92 -15.90 24.87
C LYS A 275 -22.67 -17.24 24.17
N ALA A 276 -22.12 -17.22 22.95
CA ALA A 276 -21.78 -18.46 22.23
C ALA A 276 -20.67 -19.24 22.96
N ALA A 277 -19.68 -18.53 23.49
CA ALA A 277 -18.59 -19.13 24.25
C ALA A 277 -19.05 -19.79 25.56
N GLU A 278 -19.99 -19.18 26.29
CA GLU A 278 -20.58 -19.72 27.52
C GLU A 278 -21.46 -20.96 27.29
N ALA A 279 -21.99 -21.12 26.07
CA ALA A 279 -22.81 -22.26 25.68
C ALA A 279 -22.00 -23.52 25.31
N ILE A 280 -20.67 -23.43 25.27
CA ILE A 280 -19.78 -24.57 25.04
C ILE A 280 -19.84 -25.50 26.26
N VAL A 281 -19.92 -26.82 26.05
CA VAL A 281 -20.07 -27.79 27.12
C VAL A 281 -18.96 -28.84 27.06
N LEU A 282 -18.36 -29.13 28.22
CA LEU A 282 -17.46 -30.26 28.39
C LEU A 282 -18.15 -31.34 29.20
N LYS A 283 -18.47 -32.47 28.57
CA LYS A 283 -19.01 -33.65 29.25
C LYS A 283 -17.86 -34.41 29.93
N THR A 284 -18.01 -34.68 31.22
CA THR A 284 -17.07 -35.45 32.02
C THR A 284 -17.79 -36.60 32.73
N PRO A 285 -17.08 -37.63 33.22
CA PRO A 285 -17.69 -38.67 34.04
C PRO A 285 -18.40 -38.14 35.30
N GLN A 286 -17.97 -36.98 35.84
CA GLN A 286 -18.63 -36.35 36.99
C GLN A 286 -19.81 -35.44 36.60
N GLY A 287 -20.13 -35.33 35.31
CA GLY A 287 -21.19 -34.48 34.78
C GLY A 287 -20.71 -33.39 33.83
N LEU A 288 -21.59 -32.44 33.54
CA LEU A 288 -21.34 -31.35 32.61
C LEU A 288 -20.53 -30.24 33.27
N ARG A 289 -19.48 -29.77 32.59
CA ARG A 289 -18.70 -28.58 32.97
C ARG A 289 -18.93 -27.47 31.95
N ARG A 290 -18.98 -26.23 32.46
CA ARG A 290 -19.03 -25.00 31.68
C ARG A 290 -17.66 -24.31 31.66
N PRO A 291 -17.37 -23.48 30.64
CA PRO A 291 -16.17 -22.67 30.60
C PRO A 291 -16.09 -21.73 31.79
N HIS A 292 -14.86 -21.47 32.21
CA HIS A 292 -14.56 -20.53 33.27
C HIS A 292 -14.14 -19.19 32.68
N PHE A 293 -14.82 -18.13 33.11
CA PHE A 293 -14.43 -16.74 32.88
C PHE A 293 -14.17 -16.06 34.22
N SER A 294 -13.21 -15.13 34.26
CA SER A 294 -12.95 -14.35 35.48
C SER A 294 -14.14 -13.45 35.79
N SER A 295 -14.43 -13.18 37.07
CA SER A 295 -15.49 -12.23 37.48
C SER A 295 -15.26 -10.81 36.95
N ASP A 296 -14.00 -10.46 36.71
CA ASP A 296 -13.59 -9.14 36.23
C ASP A 296 -13.60 -9.06 34.70
N ASP A 297 -13.79 -10.18 34.01
CA ASP A 297 -13.84 -10.23 32.55
C ASP A 297 -15.25 -9.86 32.05
N ARG A 298 -15.36 -8.62 31.56
CA ARG A 298 -16.60 -8.05 30.99
C ARG A 298 -16.57 -7.98 29.47
N ALA A 299 -15.60 -8.62 28.80
CA ALA A 299 -15.47 -8.53 27.35
C ALA A 299 -16.69 -9.15 26.63
N ALA A 300 -17.29 -8.44 25.68
CA ALA A 300 -18.44 -8.94 24.92
C ALA A 300 -18.08 -10.09 23.97
N THR A 301 -16.79 -10.22 23.62
CA THR A 301 -16.26 -11.22 22.71
C THR A 301 -15.01 -11.85 23.29
N VAL A 302 -14.72 -13.10 22.89
CA VAL A 302 -13.58 -13.86 23.40
C VAL A 302 -12.90 -14.64 22.28
N HIS A 303 -11.59 -14.81 22.39
CA HIS A 303 -10.77 -15.65 21.50
C HIS A 303 -10.44 -17.02 22.10
N GLU A 304 -10.69 -17.21 23.39
CA GLU A 304 -10.35 -18.44 24.09
C GLU A 304 -11.41 -18.74 25.15
N VAL A 305 -11.70 -20.03 25.35
CA VAL A 305 -12.42 -20.53 26.51
C VAL A 305 -11.57 -21.53 27.28
N ARG A 306 -11.73 -21.58 28.61
CA ARG A 306 -10.96 -22.46 29.49
C ARG A 306 -11.87 -23.33 30.35
N PHE A 307 -11.54 -24.61 30.45
CA PHE A 307 -12.13 -25.50 31.45
C PHE A 307 -11.11 -25.76 32.56
N LYS A 308 -11.51 -25.48 33.81
CA LYS A 308 -10.62 -25.63 34.97
C LYS A 308 -10.37 -27.11 35.28
N ALA A 309 -9.10 -27.43 35.52
CA ALA A 309 -8.66 -28.64 36.18
C ALA A 309 -8.98 -28.60 37.70
N PRO A 310 -8.89 -29.73 38.43
CA PRO A 310 -8.53 -31.07 37.98
C PRO A 310 -9.68 -31.77 37.25
N PHE A 311 -9.31 -32.71 36.39
CA PHE A 311 -10.17 -33.68 35.74
C PHE A 311 -9.81 -35.10 36.24
N PRO A 312 -10.72 -36.08 36.16
CA PRO A 312 -10.39 -37.48 36.45
C PRO A 312 -9.29 -38.02 35.54
N GLY A 313 -8.31 -38.71 36.11
CA GLY A 313 -7.31 -39.43 35.31
C GLY A 313 -7.94 -40.58 34.53
N LEU A 314 -7.34 -40.93 33.39
CA LEU A 314 -7.79 -42.01 32.49
C LEU A 314 -9.25 -41.87 32.00
N ALA A 315 -9.83 -40.68 32.08
CA ALA A 315 -11.17 -40.41 31.59
C ALA A 315 -11.17 -40.03 30.11
N GLU A 316 -12.27 -40.34 29.42
CA GLU A 316 -12.59 -39.79 28.10
C GLU A 316 -13.61 -38.67 28.28
N LEU A 317 -13.21 -37.44 27.97
CA LEU A 317 -14.13 -36.29 27.99
C LEU A 317 -14.68 -36.03 26.58
N THR A 318 -15.82 -35.36 26.51
CA THR A 318 -16.43 -34.95 25.23
C THR A 318 -16.68 -33.46 25.22
N LEU A 319 -16.05 -32.75 24.29
CA LEU A 319 -16.22 -31.32 24.10
C LEU A 319 -17.27 -31.05 23.01
N GLU A 320 -18.30 -30.29 23.36
CA GLU A 320 -19.43 -29.96 22.48
C GLU A 320 -19.54 -28.45 22.29
N LEU A 321 -19.68 -28.06 21.02
CA LEU A 321 -20.01 -26.70 20.62
C LEU A 321 -21.51 -26.62 20.25
N PRO A 322 -22.14 -25.45 20.38
CA PRO A 322 -23.48 -25.20 19.83
C PRO A 322 -23.57 -25.54 18.33
N ALA A 323 -24.73 -26.02 17.87
CA ALA A 323 -24.91 -26.41 16.46
C ALA A 323 -24.80 -25.22 15.48
N ASP A 324 -25.15 -24.02 15.94
CA ASP A 324 -25.09 -22.76 15.20
C ASP A 324 -23.84 -21.92 15.54
N PHE A 325 -22.78 -22.56 16.07
CA PHE A 325 -21.58 -21.86 16.50
C PHE A 325 -20.87 -21.17 15.31
N ALA A 326 -20.76 -19.84 15.42
CA ALA A 326 -20.20 -18.97 14.40
C ALA A 326 -19.38 -17.83 15.02
N ASP A 327 -18.50 -17.21 14.23
CA ASP A 327 -17.83 -15.97 14.62
C ASP A 327 -18.74 -14.74 14.48
N LEU A 328 -18.20 -13.55 14.79
CA LEU A 328 -18.96 -12.30 14.72
C LEU A 328 -19.50 -11.97 13.33
N ASP A 329 -18.89 -12.53 12.28
CA ASP A 329 -19.27 -12.32 10.88
C ASP A 329 -20.15 -13.46 10.34
N GLY A 330 -20.62 -14.34 11.22
CA GLY A 330 -21.50 -15.45 10.87
C GLY A 330 -20.80 -16.62 10.16
N ARG A 331 -19.46 -16.65 10.14
CA ARG A 331 -18.72 -17.75 9.52
C ARG A 331 -18.78 -18.98 10.41
N ARG A 332 -19.02 -20.15 9.80
CA ARG A 332 -19.01 -21.45 10.47
C ARG A 332 -17.59 -21.97 10.62
N LEU A 333 -17.40 -22.84 11.61
CA LEU A 333 -16.13 -23.54 11.81
C LEU A 333 -15.80 -24.43 10.62
N VAL A 334 -14.60 -24.30 10.08
CA VAL A 334 -14.09 -25.21 9.04
C VAL A 334 -13.87 -26.63 9.55
N ASN A 335 -13.73 -26.79 10.87
CA ASN A 335 -13.56 -28.07 11.55
C ASN A 335 -14.78 -28.43 12.41
N ALA A 336 -15.99 -28.00 12.02
CA ALA A 336 -17.22 -28.32 12.73
C ALA A 336 -17.43 -29.84 12.89
N ASP A 337 -17.08 -30.64 11.88
CA ASP A 337 -17.22 -32.11 11.90
C ASP A 337 -16.31 -32.80 12.92
N ALA A 338 -15.33 -32.09 13.50
CA ALA A 338 -14.53 -32.60 14.61
C ALA A 338 -15.30 -32.63 15.94
N PHE A 339 -16.47 -31.98 16.00
CA PHE A 339 -17.30 -31.88 17.19
C PHE A 339 -18.53 -32.78 17.07
N PRO A 340 -18.89 -33.54 18.13
CA PRO A 340 -18.32 -33.50 19.48
C PRO A 340 -16.91 -34.14 19.56
N LEU A 341 -15.96 -33.40 20.13
CA LEU A 341 -14.54 -33.77 20.13
C LEU A 341 -14.22 -34.63 21.36
N ARG A 342 -13.70 -35.84 21.14
CA ARG A 342 -13.22 -36.71 22.22
C ARG A 342 -11.86 -36.25 22.72
N VAL A 343 -11.73 -36.16 24.04
CA VAL A 343 -10.52 -35.68 24.73
C VAL A 343 -10.08 -36.72 25.76
N PRO A 344 -9.20 -37.66 25.40
CA PRO A 344 -8.67 -38.63 26.36
C PRO A 344 -7.71 -37.95 27.34
N LEU A 345 -7.83 -38.31 28.61
CA LEU A 345 -6.95 -37.84 29.68
C LEU A 345 -5.93 -38.90 30.07
N ALA A 346 -4.74 -38.42 30.42
CA ALA A 346 -3.68 -39.25 30.98
C ALA A 346 -4.04 -39.65 32.41
N ASP A 347 -3.25 -40.55 32.97
CA ASP A 347 -3.35 -40.89 34.38
C ASP A 347 -2.98 -39.69 35.29
N LEU A 348 -3.44 -39.71 36.53
CA LEU A 348 -3.08 -38.69 37.51
C LEU A 348 -1.57 -38.75 37.81
N PRO A 349 -0.88 -37.59 37.93
CA PRO A 349 0.51 -37.57 38.38
C PRO A 349 0.66 -38.27 39.74
N PRO A 350 1.78 -39.00 39.97
CA PRO A 350 1.98 -39.75 41.21
C PRO A 350 1.73 -38.94 42.48
N LEU A 351 2.22 -37.69 42.53
CA LEU A 351 2.05 -36.78 43.69
C LEU A 351 0.59 -36.57 44.11
N LEU A 352 -0.37 -36.64 43.18
CA LEU A 352 -1.80 -36.48 43.49
C LEU A 352 -2.49 -37.81 43.85
N LYS A 353 -1.82 -38.94 43.66
CA LYS A 353 -2.28 -40.26 44.12
C LYS A 353 -1.88 -40.57 45.57
N PHE A 354 -0.98 -39.77 46.16
CA PHE A 354 -0.50 -39.96 47.54
C PHE A 354 -1.22 -39.16 48.67
N PRO A 355 -2.53 -38.78 48.65
CA PRO A 355 -3.11 -38.06 49.79
C PRO A 355 -3.49 -38.91 51.02
N ALA A 356 -3.14 -40.21 51.10
CA ALA A 356 -3.57 -41.07 52.23
C ALA A 356 -2.67 -42.27 52.57
N ALA A 357 -1.37 -42.24 52.25
CA ALA A 357 -0.46 -43.21 52.88
C ALA A 357 -0.03 -42.63 54.23
N THR A 358 -0.50 -43.24 55.32
CA THR A 358 0.04 -42.98 56.66
C THR A 358 1.53 -43.28 56.61
N PHE A 359 2.37 -42.25 56.50
CA PHE A 359 3.81 -42.42 56.66
C PHE A 359 4.03 -42.85 58.12
N GLY A 360 4.13 -44.15 58.34
CA GLY A 360 4.63 -44.70 59.60
C GLY A 360 6.10 -44.34 59.71
N ILE A 361 6.42 -43.37 60.56
CA ILE A 361 7.78 -43.15 61.02
C ILE A 361 8.13 -44.40 61.83
N VAL A 362 9.10 -45.18 61.36
CA VAL A 362 9.76 -46.20 62.19
C VAL A 362 10.90 -45.47 62.89
N GLU A 363 10.71 -45.16 64.17
CA GLU A 363 11.83 -44.80 65.04
C GLU A 363 12.56 -46.10 65.42
N LEU A 364 13.88 -46.13 65.19
CA LEU A 364 14.79 -47.23 65.53
C LEU A 364 15.45 -46.97 66.88
#